data_AF-A0A9F2R9H1-F1
#
_entry.id   AF-A0A9F2R9H1-F1
#
_cell.length_a   1.000
_cell.length_b   1.000
_cell.length_c   1.000
_cell.angle_alpha   90.00
_cell.angle_beta   90.00
_cell.angle_gamma   90.00
#
_symmetry.space_group_name_H-M   'P 1'
#
loop_
_entity.id
_entity.type
_entity.pdbx_description
1 polymer ?
#
loop_
_entity_poly.entity_id
_entity_poly.type
_entity_poly.pdbx_seq_one_letter_code
_entity_poly.pdbx_strand_id
1 'polypeptide(L)'
;MESFLGGCRAALQEAVQSQKEVHVVLGNEACDLDSTVSALALAYFLAKTSPDSKAAFIPVLNIPRVDFPLRTESTFLLQQQRIPENLLIFRDEIDLAALHQAGLLSLTLVDHHILPSRDAALGAAVVEVVDHRPLERRRAPPCRVTAELVGSCTTLVTERILQGPVRTLNSQVAALLYGTILLDCVNMAAEAGKVTPKDTHYVSLLESMFPELQTRSLVFDALQRAKFDVSGLTTEQMLRKDLKSLAGKGTAVAISAIYVALQDFLHRPGLEQDLGAFCRQRGYDVLIAMTISFGARNEPFRQLAVYSQQAERQAAVCQALERSSSPSLSLSRLESPCPTIRAYHQGNTTASRKKVLPIVQDFLRQRAGHHPAGPSMQPDLSGCGPPTRVDPQGAGSRGPDRNVAVNNPPKPHRLGEDVADDDTPLPPTPVNSLVDECPLHQGLPQVLPEAIFEKVTRIATDRSLAHQSPEKK
;
A
#
# COMPACT_ATOMS: atom_id res chain seq x y z
N MET A 1 12.66 11.19 -20.63
CA MET A 1 11.33 10.82 -20.11
C MET A 1 10.43 12.06 -20.05
N GLU A 2 10.98 13.20 -19.65
CA GLU A 2 10.29 14.48 -19.43
C GLU A 2 9.47 14.95 -20.63
N SER A 3 10.03 14.92 -21.85
CA SER A 3 9.29 15.33 -23.05
C SER A 3 8.04 14.49 -23.30
N PHE A 4 8.10 13.18 -23.02
CA PHE A 4 6.94 12.30 -23.12
C PHE A 4 5.90 12.64 -22.05
N LEU A 5 6.32 12.72 -20.78
CA LEU A 5 5.41 13.04 -19.67
C LEU A 5 4.78 14.42 -19.82
N GLY A 6 5.56 15.43 -20.23
CA GLY A 6 5.07 16.78 -20.51
C GLY A 6 4.07 16.84 -21.66
N GLY A 7 4.14 15.91 -22.60
CA GLY A 7 3.16 15.76 -23.69
C GLY A 7 1.89 14.99 -23.31
N CYS A 8 1.90 14.20 -22.22
CA CYS A 8 0.81 13.28 -21.89
C CYS A 8 -0.54 13.98 -21.68
N ARG A 9 -0.57 15.15 -21.02
CA ARG A 9 -1.82 15.90 -20.82
C ARG A 9 -2.42 16.39 -22.14
N ALA A 10 -1.58 16.93 -23.01
CA ALA A 10 -2.01 17.38 -24.34
C ALA A 10 -2.49 16.20 -25.20
N ALA A 11 -1.75 15.09 -25.18
CA ALA A 11 -2.12 13.86 -25.88
C ALA A 11 -3.45 13.28 -25.38
N LEU A 12 -3.69 13.28 -24.06
CA LEU A 12 -4.96 12.88 -23.47
C LEU A 12 -6.11 13.78 -23.96
N GLN A 13 -5.93 15.09 -23.90
CA GLN A 13 -6.94 16.05 -24.36
C GLN A 13 -7.25 15.89 -25.86
N GLU A 14 -6.21 15.75 -26.70
CA GLU A 14 -6.36 15.54 -28.14
C GLU A 14 -7.07 14.21 -28.44
N ALA A 15 -6.72 13.13 -27.72
CA ALA A 15 -7.34 11.82 -27.90
C ALA A 15 -8.83 11.86 -27.56
N VAL A 16 -9.20 12.49 -26.45
CA VAL A 16 -10.61 12.69 -26.07
C VAL A 16 -11.36 13.52 -27.13
N GLN A 17 -10.77 14.64 -27.58
CA GLN A 17 -11.39 15.50 -28.60
C GLN A 17 -11.55 14.79 -29.95
N SER A 18 -10.56 13.98 -30.33
CA SER A 18 -10.52 13.28 -31.61
C SER A 18 -11.18 11.90 -31.56
N GLN A 19 -11.77 11.52 -30.41
CA GLN A 19 -12.37 10.19 -30.17
C GLN A 19 -11.39 9.05 -30.51
N LYS A 20 -10.13 9.23 -30.12
CA LYS A 20 -9.07 8.22 -30.24
C LYS A 20 -8.92 7.47 -28.91
N GLU A 21 -8.37 6.26 -29.02
CA GLU A 21 -8.07 5.42 -27.86
C GLU A 21 -7.10 6.11 -26.89
N VAL A 22 -7.36 5.93 -25.59
CA VAL A 22 -6.49 6.31 -24.49
C VAL A 22 -6.07 5.04 -23.77
N HIS A 23 -4.81 4.66 -23.93
CA HIS A 23 -4.21 3.50 -23.29
C HIS A 23 -3.56 3.94 -21.97
N VAL A 24 -4.16 3.58 -20.85
CA VAL A 24 -3.66 3.92 -19.53
C VAL A 24 -2.82 2.77 -18.97
N VAL A 25 -1.62 3.09 -18.49
CA VAL A 25 -0.81 2.17 -17.67
C VAL A 25 -0.99 2.55 -16.21
N LEU A 26 -1.60 1.66 -15.43
CA LEU A 26 -2.04 1.93 -14.06
C LEU A 26 -1.30 1.02 -13.07
N GLY A 27 -0.64 1.62 -12.08
CA GLY A 27 -0.08 0.92 -10.92
C GLY A 27 -1.12 0.60 -9.84
N ASN A 28 -0.71 -0.06 -8.76
CA ASN A 28 -1.60 -0.33 -7.63
C ASN A 28 -1.88 0.93 -6.78
N GLU A 29 -2.82 0.83 -5.85
CA GLU A 29 -3.23 1.96 -4.98
C GLU A 29 -2.25 2.28 -3.84
N ALA A 30 -1.23 1.43 -3.60
CA ALA A 30 -0.08 1.84 -2.77
C ALA A 30 0.65 2.99 -3.46
N CYS A 31 0.78 2.87 -4.79
CA CYS A 31 1.61 3.72 -5.63
C CYS A 31 3.02 3.84 -5.03
N ASP A 32 3.58 2.69 -4.63
CA ASP A 32 4.97 2.62 -4.20
C ASP A 32 5.91 2.80 -5.41
N LEU A 33 7.22 2.69 -5.15
CA LEU A 33 8.22 2.91 -6.19
C LEU A 33 8.06 1.95 -7.36
N ASP A 34 7.74 0.68 -7.08
CA ASP A 34 7.55 -0.37 -8.09
C ASP A 34 6.40 -0.04 -9.05
N SER A 35 5.22 0.24 -8.49
CA SER A 35 4.06 0.68 -9.26
C SER A 35 4.33 1.98 -10.04
N THR A 36 5.01 2.95 -9.41
CA THR A 36 5.32 4.25 -10.02
C THR A 36 6.24 4.09 -11.24
N VAL A 37 7.38 3.41 -11.06
CA VAL A 37 8.36 3.26 -12.13
C VAL A 37 7.86 2.31 -13.22
N SER A 38 7.20 1.22 -12.84
CA SER A 38 6.59 0.30 -13.80
C SER A 38 5.59 1.01 -14.72
N ALA A 39 4.73 1.86 -14.18
CA ALA A 39 3.74 2.59 -14.98
C ALA A 39 4.40 3.59 -15.93
N LEU A 40 5.34 4.41 -15.42
CA LEU A 40 6.05 5.42 -16.20
C LEU A 40 6.88 4.79 -17.33
N ALA A 41 7.69 3.77 -17.00
CA ALA A 41 8.59 3.13 -17.95
C ALA A 41 7.84 2.36 -19.03
N LEU A 42 6.78 1.63 -18.66
CA LEU A 42 6.00 0.87 -19.63
C LEU A 42 5.18 1.78 -20.55
N ALA A 43 4.53 2.83 -20.03
CA ALA A 43 3.81 3.79 -20.88
C ALA A 43 4.75 4.48 -21.88
N TYR A 44 5.93 4.90 -21.42
CA TYR A 44 6.95 5.49 -22.28
C TYR A 44 7.44 4.53 -23.36
N PHE A 45 7.62 3.26 -23.02
CA PHE A 45 7.98 2.22 -23.97
C PHE A 45 6.89 2.00 -25.03
N LEU A 46 5.63 1.87 -24.60
CA LEU A 46 4.48 1.64 -25.50
C LEU A 46 4.30 2.82 -26.45
N ALA A 47 4.39 4.05 -25.96
CA ALA A 47 4.32 5.27 -26.77
C ALA A 47 5.35 5.31 -27.91
N LYS A 48 6.52 4.70 -27.71
CA LYS A 48 7.62 4.69 -28.68
C LYS A 48 7.63 3.49 -29.61
N THR A 49 6.95 2.42 -29.26
CA THR A 49 7.02 1.13 -29.97
C THR A 49 5.71 0.70 -30.60
N SER A 50 4.60 1.34 -30.23
CA SER A 50 3.30 1.04 -30.85
C SER A 50 3.34 1.38 -32.34
N PRO A 51 3.10 0.40 -33.23
CA PRO A 51 3.11 0.63 -34.68
C PRO A 51 1.95 1.50 -35.16
N ASP A 52 0.84 1.54 -34.42
CA ASP A 52 -0.29 2.43 -34.65
C ASP A 52 -0.20 3.63 -33.69
N SER A 53 0.27 4.78 -34.19
CA SER A 53 0.46 6.01 -33.40
C SER A 53 -0.86 6.73 -33.02
N LYS A 54 -2.00 6.01 -33.02
CA LYS A 54 -3.32 6.62 -32.83
C LYS A 54 -3.76 6.67 -31.37
N ALA A 55 -3.23 5.80 -30.51
CA ALA A 55 -3.57 5.80 -29.09
C ALA A 55 -2.67 6.76 -28.30
N ALA A 56 -3.26 7.47 -27.32
CA ALA A 56 -2.50 8.21 -26.33
C ALA A 56 -2.11 7.27 -25.18
N PHE A 57 -0.81 7.06 -24.95
CA PHE A 57 -0.30 6.23 -23.86
C PHE A 57 -0.03 7.08 -22.62
N ILE A 58 -0.80 6.85 -21.56
CA ILE A 58 -0.82 7.70 -20.37
C ILE A 58 -0.43 6.88 -19.12
N PRO A 59 0.74 7.14 -18.49
CA PRO A 59 1.01 6.58 -17.17
C PRO A 59 0.18 7.32 -16.13
N VAL A 60 -0.50 6.57 -15.27
CA VAL A 60 -1.31 7.12 -14.17
C VAL A 60 -0.83 6.57 -12.84
N LEU A 61 -0.48 7.48 -11.93
CA LEU A 61 -0.19 7.15 -10.54
C LEU A 61 -1.51 7.02 -9.78
N ASN A 62 -1.79 5.83 -9.25
CA ASN A 62 -3.12 5.43 -8.77
C ASN A 62 -3.45 5.94 -7.36
N ILE A 63 -3.13 7.21 -7.10
CA ILE A 63 -3.39 7.96 -5.87
C ILE A 63 -3.78 9.40 -6.23
N PRO A 64 -4.42 10.15 -5.33
CA PRO A 64 -4.58 11.59 -5.50
C PRO A 64 -3.23 12.31 -5.56
N ARG A 65 -3.13 13.44 -6.28
CA ARG A 65 -1.87 14.22 -6.31
C ARG A 65 -1.37 14.60 -4.93
N VAL A 66 -2.29 15.04 -4.05
CA VAL A 66 -1.96 15.49 -2.68
C VAL A 66 -1.28 14.41 -1.82
N ASP A 67 -1.38 13.15 -2.25
CA ASP A 67 -0.82 11.98 -1.58
C ASP A 67 0.60 11.65 -2.07
N PHE A 68 1.03 12.16 -3.23
CA PHE A 68 2.33 11.83 -3.80
C PHE A 68 3.53 12.19 -2.90
N PRO A 69 3.55 13.32 -2.18
CA PRO A 69 4.64 13.64 -1.25
C PRO A 69 4.89 12.55 -0.20
N LEU A 70 3.91 11.71 0.13
CA LEU A 70 4.05 10.62 1.09
C LEU A 70 4.94 9.47 0.58
N ARG A 71 5.18 9.39 -0.74
CA ARG A 71 5.96 8.35 -1.43
C ARG A 71 7.38 8.86 -1.58
N THR A 72 8.05 9.06 -0.44
CA THR A 72 9.28 9.83 -0.32
C THR A 72 10.44 9.23 -1.13
N GLU A 73 10.48 7.91 -1.29
CA GLU A 73 11.39 7.21 -2.19
C GLU A 73 11.12 7.50 -3.67
N SER A 74 9.85 7.62 -4.06
CA SER A 74 9.44 7.95 -5.44
C SER A 74 9.75 9.41 -5.74
N THR A 75 9.40 10.33 -4.85
CA THR A 75 9.73 11.75 -5.01
C THR A 75 11.24 11.95 -5.12
N PHE A 76 12.01 11.26 -4.27
CA PHE A 76 13.47 11.30 -4.29
C PHE A 76 14.04 10.79 -5.61
N LEU A 77 13.65 9.60 -6.07
CA LEU A 77 14.21 9.02 -7.28
C LEU A 77 13.85 9.84 -8.51
N LEU A 78 12.59 10.29 -8.63
CA LEU A 78 12.16 11.13 -9.76
C LEU A 78 12.91 12.47 -9.77
N GLN A 79 13.12 13.10 -8.61
CA GLN A 79 13.90 14.34 -8.52
C GLN A 79 15.37 14.12 -8.91
N GLN A 80 16.00 13.03 -8.46
CA GLN A 80 17.36 12.66 -8.87
C GLN A 80 17.47 12.48 -10.38
N GLN A 81 16.44 11.89 -10.99
CA GLN A 81 16.33 11.72 -12.44
C GLN A 81 15.76 12.94 -13.18
N ARG A 82 15.62 14.09 -12.50
CA ARG A 82 15.13 15.36 -13.07
C ARG A 82 13.75 15.24 -13.73
N ILE A 83 12.87 14.44 -13.15
CA ILE A 83 11.45 14.32 -13.55
C ILE A 83 10.62 15.15 -12.57
N PRO A 84 10.14 16.33 -12.98
CA PRO A 84 9.31 17.17 -12.12
C PRO A 84 7.92 16.57 -11.88
N GLU A 85 7.39 16.75 -10.67
CA GLU A 85 6.08 16.20 -10.25
C GLU A 85 4.90 16.73 -11.09
N ASN A 86 5.00 17.95 -11.61
CA ASN A 86 3.93 18.55 -12.42
C ASN A 86 3.75 17.85 -13.78
N LEU A 87 4.73 17.05 -14.23
CA LEU A 87 4.61 16.23 -15.44
C LEU A 87 3.83 14.94 -15.22
N LEU A 88 3.64 14.51 -13.97
CA LEU A 88 2.96 13.27 -13.61
C LEU A 88 1.44 13.47 -13.64
N ILE A 89 0.71 12.42 -14.03
CA ILE A 89 -0.76 12.37 -14.02
C ILE A 89 -1.22 11.45 -12.88
N PHE A 90 -2.11 11.98 -12.04
CA PHE A 90 -2.63 11.29 -10.86
C PHE A 90 -4.06 10.81 -11.08
N ARG A 91 -4.52 9.94 -10.19
CA ARG A 91 -5.83 9.29 -10.32
C ARG A 91 -7.00 10.28 -10.27
N ASP A 92 -6.84 11.37 -9.53
CA ASP A 92 -7.81 12.47 -9.40
C ASP A 92 -7.77 13.46 -10.56
N GLU A 93 -6.88 13.27 -11.55
CA GLU A 93 -6.73 14.16 -12.71
C GLU A 93 -7.20 13.54 -14.02
N ILE A 94 -7.68 12.29 -13.98
CA ILE A 94 -8.16 11.55 -15.14
C ILE A 94 -9.41 10.75 -14.80
N ASP A 95 -10.49 10.96 -15.57
CA ASP A 95 -11.75 10.24 -15.38
C ASP A 95 -11.74 8.93 -16.20
N LEU A 96 -11.19 7.88 -15.59
CA LEU A 96 -11.16 6.55 -16.22
C LEU A 96 -12.58 6.00 -16.47
N ALA A 97 -13.55 6.34 -15.62
CA ALA A 97 -14.93 5.87 -15.79
C ALA A 97 -15.58 6.51 -17.03
N ALA A 98 -15.41 7.81 -17.23
CA ALA A 98 -15.89 8.50 -18.42
C ALA A 98 -15.21 7.99 -19.70
N LEU A 99 -13.88 7.78 -19.68
CA LEU A 99 -13.15 7.20 -20.81
C LEU A 99 -13.66 5.79 -21.16
N HIS A 100 -13.94 4.97 -20.14
CA HIS A 100 -14.49 3.64 -20.33
C HIS A 100 -15.91 3.68 -20.91
N GLN A 101 -16.78 4.53 -20.37
CA GLN A 101 -18.16 4.72 -20.87
C GLN A 101 -18.19 5.21 -22.32
N ALA A 102 -17.22 6.05 -22.71
CA ALA A 102 -17.06 6.51 -24.07
C ALA A 102 -16.46 5.46 -25.02
N GLY A 103 -16.05 4.28 -24.52
CA GLY A 103 -15.40 3.23 -25.31
C GLY A 103 -13.98 3.60 -25.76
N LEU A 104 -13.35 4.58 -25.12
CA LEU A 104 -12.02 5.08 -25.49
C LEU A 104 -10.90 4.48 -24.63
N LEU A 105 -11.23 3.80 -23.52
CA LEU A 105 -10.23 3.31 -22.56
C LEU A 105 -9.73 1.91 -22.88
N SER A 106 -8.41 1.76 -22.90
CA SER A 106 -7.71 0.49 -22.66
C SER A 106 -6.77 0.62 -21.45
N LEU A 107 -6.60 -0.49 -20.72
CA LEU A 107 -5.83 -0.53 -19.47
C LEU A 107 -4.75 -1.62 -19.50
N THR A 108 -3.51 -1.23 -19.21
CA THR A 108 -2.48 -2.15 -18.71
C THR A 108 -2.35 -1.97 -17.21
N LEU A 109 -2.53 -3.06 -16.45
CA LEU A 109 -2.26 -3.06 -15.02
C LEU A 109 -0.81 -3.49 -14.80
N VAL A 110 -0.07 -2.70 -14.04
CA VAL A 110 1.29 -3.04 -13.59
C VAL A 110 1.32 -3.14 -12.08
N ASP A 111 2.10 -4.08 -11.56
CA ASP A 111 2.24 -4.31 -10.13
C ASP A 111 0.86 -4.44 -9.43
N HIS A 112 -0.11 -5.06 -10.13
CA HIS A 112 -1.33 -5.66 -9.62
C HIS A 112 -2.13 -6.33 -10.75
N HIS A 113 -3.01 -7.26 -10.39
CA HIS A 113 -3.92 -7.93 -11.32
C HIS A 113 -5.41 -7.79 -10.94
N ILE A 114 -5.69 -7.17 -9.78
CA ILE A 114 -7.05 -7.00 -9.23
C ILE A 114 -7.35 -5.52 -9.06
N LEU A 115 -8.39 -5.07 -9.75
CA LEU A 115 -8.93 -3.73 -9.55
C LEU A 115 -9.72 -3.69 -8.25
N PRO A 116 -9.64 -2.60 -7.47
CA PRO A 116 -10.48 -2.43 -6.29
C PRO A 116 -11.97 -2.37 -6.69
N SER A 117 -12.87 -2.63 -5.74
CA SER A 117 -14.32 -2.69 -6.02
C SER A 117 -14.86 -1.43 -6.72
N ARG A 118 -14.35 -0.25 -6.37
CA ARG A 118 -14.70 1.04 -7.01
C ARG A 118 -14.42 1.07 -8.52
N ASP A 119 -13.45 0.28 -8.98
CA ASP A 119 -13.00 0.20 -10.37
C ASP A 119 -13.44 -1.11 -11.05
N ALA A 120 -14.33 -1.88 -10.43
CA ALA A 120 -14.76 -3.19 -10.96
C ALA A 120 -15.28 -3.09 -12.41
N ALA A 121 -15.99 -2.01 -12.74
CA ALA A 121 -16.50 -1.75 -14.09
C ALA A 121 -15.39 -1.61 -15.14
N LEU A 122 -14.22 -1.08 -14.77
CA LEU A 122 -13.08 -0.92 -15.67
C LEU A 122 -12.43 -2.26 -16.07
N GLY A 123 -12.83 -3.38 -15.44
CA GLY A 123 -12.28 -4.70 -15.71
C GLY A 123 -12.36 -5.12 -17.18
N ALA A 124 -13.39 -4.68 -17.90
CA ALA A 124 -13.57 -4.95 -19.33
C ALA A 124 -12.58 -4.19 -20.23
N ALA A 125 -12.02 -3.07 -19.77
CA ALA A 125 -11.02 -2.29 -20.50
C ALA A 125 -9.59 -2.84 -20.33
N VAL A 126 -9.36 -3.81 -19.44
CA VAL A 126 -8.01 -4.33 -19.17
C VAL A 126 -7.56 -5.26 -20.29
N VAL A 127 -6.52 -4.83 -21.01
CA VAL A 127 -5.93 -5.54 -22.15
C VAL A 127 -4.61 -6.23 -21.80
N GLU A 128 -3.91 -5.76 -20.76
CA GLU A 128 -2.67 -6.38 -20.31
C GLU A 128 -2.52 -6.30 -18.78
N VAL A 129 -1.88 -7.30 -18.20
CA VAL A 129 -1.49 -7.35 -16.80
C VAL A 129 -0.03 -7.80 -16.71
N VAL A 130 0.79 -7.01 -16.00
CA VAL A 130 2.15 -7.35 -15.61
C VAL A 130 2.22 -7.29 -14.10
N ASP A 131 2.38 -8.43 -13.43
CA ASP A 131 2.39 -8.48 -11.96
C ASP A 131 3.41 -9.51 -11.49
N HIS A 132 3.95 -9.33 -10.29
CA HIS A 132 4.93 -10.24 -9.70
C HIS A 132 4.38 -11.10 -8.55
N ARG A 133 3.07 -11.02 -8.32
CA ARG A 133 2.34 -11.80 -7.30
C ARG A 133 1.69 -13.07 -7.86
N PRO A 134 1.36 -14.05 -6.99
CA PRO A 134 0.49 -15.16 -7.37
C PRO A 134 -0.84 -14.64 -7.93
N LEU A 135 -1.27 -15.16 -9.09
CA LEU A 135 -2.56 -14.82 -9.65
C LEU A 135 -3.69 -15.47 -8.84
N GLU A 136 -4.60 -14.65 -8.31
CA GLU A 136 -5.80 -15.12 -7.61
C GLU A 136 -6.89 -15.61 -8.57
N ARG A 137 -6.88 -15.12 -9.81
CA ARG A 137 -7.87 -15.46 -10.84
C ARG A 137 -7.25 -15.52 -12.23
N ARG A 138 -7.72 -16.46 -13.05
CA ARG A 138 -7.39 -16.51 -14.48
C ARG A 138 -8.19 -15.45 -15.23
N ARG A 139 -7.52 -14.65 -16.06
CA ARG A 139 -8.18 -13.76 -17.02
C ARG A 139 -8.29 -14.46 -18.36
N ALA A 140 -9.46 -14.37 -18.98
CA ALA A 140 -9.68 -14.90 -20.33
C ALA A 140 -9.09 -13.95 -21.39
N PRO A 141 -8.74 -14.46 -22.59
CA PRO A 141 -8.41 -13.63 -23.75
C PRO A 141 -9.51 -12.58 -24.02
N PRO A 142 -9.17 -11.39 -24.56
CA PRO A 142 -7.88 -11.03 -25.17
C PRO A 142 -6.81 -10.48 -24.19
N CYS A 143 -7.08 -10.45 -22.88
CA CYS A 143 -6.15 -9.91 -21.90
C CYS A 143 -4.83 -10.71 -21.87
N ARG A 144 -3.71 -10.05 -22.19
CA ARG A 144 -2.37 -10.62 -22.03
C ARG A 144 -1.98 -10.58 -20.55
N VAL A 145 -1.45 -11.67 -20.01
CA VAL A 145 -1.04 -11.73 -18.60
C VAL A 145 0.38 -12.24 -18.50
N THR A 146 1.25 -11.43 -17.89
CA THR A 146 2.59 -11.80 -17.46
C THR A 146 2.61 -11.75 -15.94
N ALA A 147 2.61 -12.93 -15.31
CA ALA A 147 2.67 -13.05 -13.86
C ALA A 147 3.75 -14.06 -13.45
N GLU A 148 4.81 -13.57 -12.84
CA GLU A 148 5.96 -14.37 -12.42
C GLU A 148 6.42 -13.94 -11.03
N LEU A 149 6.72 -14.90 -10.15
CA LEU A 149 7.23 -14.60 -8.82
C LEU A 149 8.68 -14.10 -8.93
N VAL A 150 8.84 -12.77 -8.92
CA VAL A 150 10.12 -12.05 -8.89
C VAL A 150 10.10 -11.01 -7.79
N GLY A 151 11.26 -10.46 -7.42
CA GLY A 151 11.34 -9.51 -6.31
C GLY A 151 10.69 -8.15 -6.60
N SER A 152 10.60 -7.76 -7.88
CA SER A 152 10.01 -6.49 -8.32
C SER A 152 9.24 -6.64 -9.64
N CYS A 153 8.05 -6.07 -9.76
CA CYS A 153 7.33 -5.96 -11.02
C CYS A 153 8.15 -5.20 -12.08
N THR A 154 8.95 -4.23 -11.64
CA THR A 154 9.87 -3.48 -12.48
C THR A 154 10.89 -4.39 -13.19
N THR A 155 11.22 -5.57 -12.64
CA THR A 155 12.03 -6.59 -13.34
C THR A 155 11.31 -7.09 -14.60
N LEU A 156 10.01 -7.36 -14.52
CA LEU A 156 9.20 -7.82 -15.66
C LEU A 156 8.99 -6.70 -16.68
N VAL A 157 8.83 -5.45 -16.23
CA VAL A 157 8.78 -4.29 -17.12
C VAL A 157 10.12 -4.08 -17.82
N THR A 158 11.24 -4.25 -17.12
CA THR A 158 12.59 -4.17 -17.70
C THR A 158 12.79 -5.22 -18.79
N GLU A 159 12.39 -6.47 -18.52
CA GLU A 159 12.35 -7.53 -19.53
C GLU A 159 11.54 -7.12 -20.76
N ARG A 160 10.31 -6.66 -20.55
CA ARG A 160 9.38 -6.28 -21.62
C ARG A 160 9.95 -5.20 -22.53
N ILE A 161 10.70 -4.25 -21.95
CA ILE A 161 11.35 -3.16 -22.66
C ILE A 161 12.56 -3.67 -23.45
N LEU A 162 13.42 -4.49 -22.84
CA LEU A 162 14.65 -4.98 -23.46
C LEU A 162 14.40 -6.01 -24.56
N GLN A 163 13.31 -6.77 -24.48
CA GLN A 163 12.85 -7.68 -25.53
C GLN A 163 12.07 -6.95 -26.64
N GLY A 164 11.81 -5.65 -26.48
CA GLY A 164 11.09 -4.84 -27.46
C GLY A 164 11.86 -4.63 -28.78
N PRO A 165 11.14 -4.30 -29.88
CA PRO A 165 11.75 -4.13 -31.20
C PRO A 165 12.67 -2.90 -31.29
N VAL A 166 12.46 -1.90 -30.42
CA VAL A 166 13.26 -0.69 -30.34
C VAL A 166 13.87 -0.60 -28.95
N ARG A 167 15.18 -0.40 -28.89
CA ARG A 167 15.87 -0.05 -27.65
C ARG A 167 15.48 1.38 -27.26
N THR A 168 14.45 1.50 -26.43
CA THR A 168 13.95 2.79 -25.92
C THR A 168 14.60 3.20 -24.60
N LEU A 169 15.48 2.35 -24.05
CA LEU A 169 16.22 2.60 -22.83
C LEU A 169 17.27 3.69 -23.04
N ASN A 170 17.21 4.74 -22.21
CA ASN A 170 18.30 5.68 -22.01
C ASN A 170 18.76 5.61 -20.54
N SER A 171 19.84 6.30 -20.21
CA SER A 171 20.44 6.28 -18.86
C SER A 171 19.44 6.67 -17.76
N GLN A 172 18.57 7.64 -18.02
CA GLN A 172 17.53 8.09 -17.10
C GLN A 172 16.50 6.97 -16.80
N VAL A 173 15.96 6.31 -17.83
CA VAL A 173 15.02 5.20 -17.64
C VAL A 173 15.72 3.99 -17.02
N ALA A 174 16.96 3.71 -17.41
CA ALA A 174 17.78 2.67 -16.80
C ALA A 174 17.94 2.89 -15.29
N ALA A 175 18.23 4.13 -14.87
CA ALA A 175 18.37 4.47 -13.46
C ALA A 175 17.08 4.32 -12.66
N LEU A 176 15.92 4.66 -13.26
CA LEU A 176 14.60 4.42 -12.63
C LEU A 176 14.37 2.92 -12.39
N LEU A 177 14.53 2.11 -13.45
CA LEU A 177 14.33 0.65 -13.38
C LEU A 177 15.30 0.01 -12.39
N TYR A 178 16.59 0.36 -12.50
CA TYR A 178 17.67 -0.15 -11.66
C TYR A 178 17.45 0.15 -10.18
N GLY A 179 17.19 1.42 -9.83
CA GLY A 179 16.98 1.83 -8.44
C GLY A 179 15.78 1.14 -7.80
N THR A 180 14.71 0.97 -8.57
CA THR A 180 13.48 0.32 -8.09
C THR A 180 13.70 -1.16 -7.80
N ILE A 181 14.29 -1.89 -8.75
CA ILE A 181 14.60 -3.31 -8.57
C ILE A 181 15.55 -3.51 -7.37
N LEU A 182 16.55 -2.63 -7.20
CA LEU A 182 17.44 -2.69 -6.04
C LEU A 182 16.71 -2.47 -4.71
N LEU A 183 15.77 -1.54 -4.65
CA LEU A 183 15.01 -1.26 -3.43
C LEU A 183 14.13 -2.45 -3.02
N ASP A 184 13.37 -3.01 -3.96
CA ASP A 184 12.43 -4.11 -3.68
C ASP A 184 13.15 -5.41 -3.34
N CYS A 185 14.24 -5.70 -4.04
CA CYS A 185 15.06 -6.88 -3.84
C CYS A 185 16.17 -6.68 -2.79
N VAL A 186 16.10 -5.61 -1.97
CA VAL A 186 16.99 -5.37 -0.82
C VAL A 186 18.47 -5.46 -1.23
N ASN A 187 18.87 -4.69 -2.24
CA ASN A 187 20.24 -4.67 -2.79
C ASN A 187 20.73 -6.02 -3.31
N MET A 188 19.82 -6.88 -3.79
CA MET A 188 20.08 -8.27 -4.20
C MET A 188 20.55 -9.18 -3.05
N ALA A 189 20.23 -8.86 -1.80
CA ALA A 189 20.55 -9.68 -0.64
C ALA A 189 19.70 -10.97 -0.63
N ALA A 190 20.35 -12.12 -0.86
CA ALA A 190 19.68 -13.42 -0.91
C ALA A 190 19.03 -13.79 0.44
N GLU A 191 19.68 -13.42 1.54
CA GLU A 191 19.21 -13.61 2.92
C GLU A 191 17.89 -12.89 3.22
N ALA A 192 17.53 -11.85 2.45
CA ALA A 192 16.25 -11.16 2.59
C ALA A 192 15.07 -11.95 2.00
N GLY A 193 15.32 -13.03 1.25
CA GLY A 193 14.30 -13.92 0.70
C GLY A 193 13.41 -13.32 -0.39
N LYS A 194 13.77 -12.14 -0.94
CA LYS A 194 12.99 -11.43 -1.95
C LYS A 194 13.54 -11.51 -3.37
N VAL A 195 14.86 -11.60 -3.51
CA VAL A 195 15.53 -11.55 -4.82
C VAL A 195 15.44 -12.89 -5.54
N THR A 196 15.26 -12.85 -6.87
CA THR A 196 15.31 -14.02 -7.75
C THR A 196 16.47 -13.93 -8.75
N PRO A 197 16.84 -15.05 -9.42
CA PRO A 197 17.83 -15.02 -10.49
C PRO A 197 17.46 -14.05 -11.62
N LYS A 198 16.17 -13.87 -11.90
CA LYS A 198 15.68 -12.97 -12.94
C LYS A 198 15.94 -11.51 -12.59
N ASP A 199 15.72 -11.12 -11.33
CA ASP A 199 16.05 -9.77 -10.84
C ASP A 199 17.56 -9.51 -10.99
N THR A 200 18.39 -10.46 -10.54
CA THR A 200 19.86 -10.34 -10.64
C THR A 200 20.32 -10.24 -12.09
N HIS A 201 19.71 -11.00 -12.99
CA HIS A 201 20.01 -10.97 -14.42
C HIS A 201 19.74 -9.59 -15.01
N TYR A 202 18.53 -9.05 -14.82
CA TYR A 202 18.16 -7.75 -15.42
C TYR A 202 18.90 -6.57 -14.79
N VAL A 203 19.21 -6.60 -13.51
CA VAL A 203 20.11 -5.62 -12.86
C VAL A 203 21.49 -5.64 -13.52
N SER A 204 22.06 -6.83 -13.74
CA SER A 204 23.39 -6.98 -14.36
C SER A 204 23.38 -6.55 -15.84
N LEU A 205 22.27 -6.77 -16.56
CA LEU A 205 22.10 -6.25 -17.92
C LEU A 205 22.07 -4.71 -17.94
N LEU A 206 21.33 -4.08 -17.02
CA LEU A 206 21.29 -2.62 -16.91
C LEU A 206 22.68 -2.05 -16.62
N GLU A 207 23.43 -2.65 -15.70
CA GLU A 207 24.82 -2.26 -15.40
C GLU A 207 25.75 -2.39 -16.60
N SER A 208 25.62 -3.48 -17.37
CA SER A 208 26.41 -3.69 -18.57
C SER A 208 26.09 -2.69 -19.68
N MET A 209 24.82 -2.28 -19.79
CA MET A 209 24.37 -1.34 -20.82
C MET A 209 24.63 0.12 -20.46
N PHE A 210 24.66 0.45 -19.16
CA PHE A 210 24.82 1.80 -18.62
C PHE A 210 25.91 1.80 -17.52
N PRO A 211 27.20 1.75 -17.90
CA PRO A 211 28.32 1.71 -16.95
C PRO A 211 28.43 2.93 -16.04
N GLU A 212 27.72 4.02 -16.36
CA GLU A 212 27.62 5.24 -15.55
C GLU A 212 26.63 5.13 -14.38
N LEU A 213 25.85 4.05 -14.29
CA LEU A 213 24.99 3.80 -13.13
C LEU A 213 25.84 3.73 -11.85
N GLN A 214 25.34 4.35 -10.78
CA GLN A 214 25.99 4.29 -9.47
C GLN A 214 25.96 2.85 -8.93
N THR A 215 26.87 2.56 -7.99
CA THR A 215 26.95 1.23 -7.40
C THR A 215 25.65 0.84 -6.68
N ARG A 216 25.33 -0.46 -6.69
CA ARG A 216 24.10 -1.00 -6.09
C ARG A 216 23.85 -0.49 -4.67
N SER A 217 24.87 -0.56 -3.81
CA SER A 217 24.77 -0.10 -2.42
C SER A 217 24.52 1.40 -2.28
N LEU A 218 25.15 2.25 -3.09
CA LEU A 218 24.90 3.71 -3.01
C LEU A 218 23.46 4.05 -3.40
N VAL A 219 22.95 3.42 -4.46
CA VAL A 219 21.56 3.61 -4.91
C VAL A 219 20.57 3.07 -3.88
N PHE A 220 20.79 1.84 -3.41
CA PHE A 220 19.95 1.22 -2.39
C PHE A 220 19.92 2.03 -1.09
N ASP A 221 21.08 2.41 -0.54
CA ASP A 221 21.16 3.16 0.71
C ASP A 221 20.50 4.53 0.59
N ALA A 222 20.63 5.20 -0.56
CA ALA A 222 19.97 6.47 -0.81
C ALA A 222 18.44 6.33 -0.86
N LEU A 223 17.92 5.34 -1.58
CA LEU A 223 16.48 5.07 -1.65
C LEU A 223 15.90 4.59 -0.32
N GLN A 224 16.64 3.74 0.39
CA GLN A 224 16.24 3.25 1.71
C GLN A 224 16.19 4.39 2.73
N ARG A 225 17.14 5.34 2.69
CA ARG A 225 17.07 6.56 3.49
C ARG A 225 15.87 7.41 3.09
N ALA A 226 15.69 7.67 1.80
CA ALA A 226 14.58 8.48 1.29
C ALA A 226 13.21 7.92 1.68
N LYS A 227 13.04 6.59 1.69
CA LYS A 227 11.79 5.91 2.10
C LYS A 227 11.31 6.29 3.49
N PHE A 228 12.24 6.55 4.41
CA PHE A 228 11.96 6.95 5.79
C PHE A 228 12.23 8.42 6.08
N ASP A 229 12.78 9.16 5.12
CA ASP A 229 12.98 10.59 5.25
C ASP A 229 11.65 11.32 5.16
N VAL A 230 11.18 11.76 6.33
CA VAL A 230 9.95 12.55 6.46
C VAL A 230 10.24 14.03 6.71
N SER A 231 11.49 14.48 6.60
CA SER A 231 11.89 15.85 6.92
C SER A 231 11.16 16.91 6.09
N GLY A 232 10.81 16.58 4.84
CA GLY A 232 10.03 17.43 3.93
C GLY A 232 8.52 17.39 4.15
N LEU A 233 8.01 16.58 5.09
CA LEU A 233 6.57 16.40 5.29
C LEU A 233 6.01 17.33 6.38
N THR A 234 4.79 17.81 6.14
CA THR A 234 3.95 18.43 7.18
C THR A 234 3.55 17.40 8.25
N THR A 235 3.09 17.86 9.42
CA THR A 235 2.63 16.95 10.48
C THR A 235 1.47 16.07 10.00
N GLU A 236 0.52 16.66 9.26
CA GLU A 236 -0.60 15.94 8.64
C GLU A 236 -0.13 14.83 7.70
N GLN A 237 0.85 15.13 6.84
CA GLN A 237 1.42 14.17 5.91
C GLN A 237 2.17 13.04 6.63
N MET A 238 2.95 13.36 7.67
CA MET A 238 3.62 12.35 8.48
C MET A 238 2.61 11.37 9.10
N LEU A 239 1.50 11.88 9.64
CA LEU A 239 0.45 11.06 10.24
C LEU A 239 -0.23 10.14 9.22
N ARG A 240 -0.34 10.56 7.96
CA ARG A 240 -0.98 9.78 6.89
C ARG A 240 -0.08 8.74 6.24
N LYS A 241 1.22 9.00 6.18
CA LYS A 241 2.19 8.16 5.45
C LYS A 241 2.06 6.68 5.79
N ASP A 242 1.91 6.34 7.07
CA ASP A 242 1.65 4.97 7.50
C ASP A 242 0.54 4.90 8.56
N LEU A 243 -0.68 5.23 8.13
CA LEU A 243 -1.89 5.26 8.97
C LEU A 243 -2.72 3.97 8.88
N LYS A 244 -3.20 3.49 10.03
CA LYS A 244 -4.39 2.63 10.12
C LYS A 244 -5.44 3.29 11.00
N SER A 245 -6.71 2.99 10.75
CA SER A 245 -7.80 3.37 11.63
C SER A 245 -8.70 2.19 11.91
N LEU A 246 -9.29 2.20 13.11
CA LEU A 246 -10.31 1.27 13.56
C LEU A 246 -11.47 2.08 14.15
N ALA A 247 -12.69 1.64 13.94
CA ALA A 247 -13.86 2.24 14.57
C ALA A 247 -14.66 1.15 15.31
N GLY A 248 -15.21 1.52 16.46
CA GLY A 248 -16.20 0.75 17.21
C GLY A 248 -17.33 1.68 17.69
N LYS A 249 -18.35 1.13 18.38
CA LYS A 249 -19.54 1.89 18.83
C LYS A 249 -19.15 3.20 19.56
N GLY A 250 -19.15 4.31 18.84
CA GLY A 250 -18.87 5.65 19.33
C GLY A 250 -17.40 6.02 19.57
N THR A 251 -16.41 5.22 19.14
CA THR A 251 -14.99 5.59 19.23
C THR A 251 -14.21 5.16 17.99
N ALA A 252 -13.55 6.12 17.33
CA ALA A 252 -12.63 5.90 16.23
C ALA A 252 -11.18 6.16 16.67
N VAL A 253 -10.30 5.19 16.44
CA VAL A 253 -8.88 5.26 16.81
C VAL A 253 -8.01 5.17 15.56
N ALA A 254 -7.14 6.15 15.39
CA ALA A 254 -6.08 6.16 14.39
C ALA A 254 -4.75 5.68 15.00
N ILE A 255 -3.94 4.99 14.20
CA ILE A 255 -2.59 4.54 14.56
C ILE A 255 -1.65 4.87 13.41
N SER A 256 -0.76 5.84 13.63
CA SER A 256 0.22 6.31 12.65
C SER A 256 1.62 5.85 13.04
N ALA A 257 2.37 5.26 12.11
CA ALA A 257 3.81 5.08 12.29
C ALA A 257 4.56 6.32 11.79
N ILE A 258 5.46 6.85 12.63
CA ILE A 258 6.20 8.10 12.43
C ILE A 258 7.70 7.79 12.42
N TYR A 259 8.39 8.22 11.38
CA TYR A 259 9.81 7.88 11.13
C TYR A 259 10.78 8.97 11.61
N VAL A 260 10.50 9.56 12.77
CA VAL A 260 11.38 10.48 13.51
C VAL A 260 11.35 10.13 14.99
N ALA A 261 12.32 10.61 15.76
CA ALA A 261 12.30 10.44 17.21
C ALA A 261 11.06 11.08 17.82
N LEU A 262 10.54 10.52 18.92
CA LEU A 262 9.34 11.07 19.56
C LEU A 262 9.57 12.48 20.07
N GLN A 263 10.76 12.77 20.57
CA GLN A 263 11.11 14.12 20.98
C GLN A 263 10.97 15.11 19.83
N ASP A 264 11.57 14.82 18.66
CA ASP A 264 11.47 15.69 17.49
C ASP A 264 10.02 15.87 17.02
N PHE A 265 9.24 14.78 17.03
CA PHE A 265 7.82 14.84 16.69
C PHE A 265 7.03 15.72 17.66
N LEU A 266 7.26 15.56 18.98
CA LEU A 266 6.58 16.32 20.03
C LEU A 266 6.94 17.82 20.05
N HIS A 267 8.10 18.19 19.52
CA HIS A 267 8.58 19.58 19.45
C HIS A 267 8.25 20.27 18.11
N ARG A 268 7.50 19.61 17.21
CA ARG A 268 7.10 20.24 15.95
C ARG A 268 6.24 21.49 16.21
N PRO A 269 6.50 22.61 15.51
CA PRO A 269 5.69 23.82 15.63
C PRO A 269 4.21 23.52 15.33
N GLY A 270 3.30 23.97 16.19
CA GLY A 270 1.86 23.81 15.98
C GLY A 270 1.32 22.38 16.17
N LEU A 271 2.11 21.45 16.72
CA LEU A 271 1.73 20.03 16.81
C LEU A 271 0.32 19.78 17.37
N GLU A 272 -0.03 20.34 18.52
CA GLU A 272 -1.34 20.07 19.15
C GLU A 272 -2.51 20.56 18.28
N GLN A 273 -2.33 21.69 17.58
CA GLN A 273 -3.31 22.21 16.62
C GLN A 273 -3.42 21.28 15.40
N ASP A 274 -2.29 20.82 14.86
CA ASP A 274 -2.24 19.90 13.73
C ASP A 274 -2.91 18.55 14.07
N LEU A 275 -2.60 17.97 15.23
CA LEU A 275 -3.22 16.73 15.71
C LEU A 275 -4.74 16.92 15.88
N GLY A 276 -5.17 18.03 16.46
CA GLY A 276 -6.59 18.35 16.63
C GLY A 276 -7.33 18.61 15.32
N ALA A 277 -6.69 19.29 14.36
CA ALA A 277 -7.24 19.48 13.03
C ALA A 277 -7.36 18.14 12.29
N PHE A 278 -6.32 17.33 12.31
CA PHE A 278 -6.27 16.01 11.69
C PHE A 278 -7.36 15.08 12.24
N CYS A 279 -7.46 14.96 13.57
CA CYS A 279 -8.49 14.15 14.22
C CYS A 279 -9.90 14.63 13.87
N ARG A 280 -10.17 15.95 13.93
CA ARG A 280 -11.50 16.50 13.58
C ARG A 280 -11.86 16.27 12.12
N GLN A 281 -10.94 16.52 11.19
CA GLN A 281 -11.18 16.37 9.75
C GLN A 281 -11.46 14.91 9.36
N ARG A 282 -10.83 13.96 10.04
CA ARG A 282 -10.94 12.51 9.73
C ARG A 282 -11.91 11.77 10.65
N GLY A 283 -12.54 12.45 11.60
CA GLY A 283 -13.46 11.84 12.56
C GLY A 283 -12.79 10.87 13.55
N TYR A 284 -11.52 11.10 13.90
CA TYR A 284 -10.82 10.29 14.90
C TYR A 284 -10.97 10.88 16.30
N ASP A 285 -11.27 10.02 17.26
CA ASP A 285 -11.38 10.38 18.67
C ASP A 285 -10.06 10.26 19.41
N VAL A 286 -9.25 9.29 19.02
CA VAL A 286 -7.92 9.04 19.59
C VAL A 286 -6.94 8.79 18.46
N LEU A 287 -5.75 9.36 18.57
CA LEU A 287 -4.64 9.13 17.65
C LEU A 287 -3.46 8.57 18.43
N ILE A 288 -2.97 7.41 18.00
CA ILE A 288 -1.75 6.78 18.50
C ILE A 288 -0.64 7.04 17.48
N ALA A 289 0.29 7.93 17.80
CA ALA A 289 1.50 8.16 17.02
C ALA A 289 2.62 7.25 17.55
N MET A 290 2.96 6.20 16.80
CA MET A 290 4.06 5.29 17.11
C MET A 290 5.32 5.74 16.39
N THR A 291 6.39 6.03 17.09
CA THR A 291 7.64 6.45 16.47
C THR A 291 8.62 5.28 16.36
N ILE A 292 9.46 5.33 15.33
CA ILE A 292 10.61 4.46 15.19
C ILE A 292 11.84 5.30 14.84
N SER A 293 12.92 5.07 15.57
CA SER A 293 14.26 5.56 15.25
C SER A 293 15.25 4.42 15.38
N PHE A 294 16.47 4.62 14.89
CA PHE A 294 17.53 3.61 14.94
C PHE A 294 18.68 4.10 15.81
N GLY A 295 19.10 3.28 16.78
CA GLY A 295 20.26 3.56 17.62
C GLY A 295 21.58 3.42 16.87
N ALA A 296 22.69 3.66 17.57
CA ALA A 296 24.05 3.61 16.99
C ALA A 296 24.43 2.25 16.36
N ARG A 297 23.75 1.17 16.74
CA ARG A 297 23.95 -0.19 16.19
C ARG A 297 22.83 -0.62 15.21
N ASN A 298 22.06 0.32 14.67
CA ASN A 298 20.85 0.07 13.87
C ASN A 298 19.77 -0.75 14.61
N GLU A 299 19.80 -0.75 15.94
CA GLU A 299 18.74 -1.35 16.73
C GLU A 299 17.47 -0.47 16.69
N PRO A 300 16.29 -1.05 16.44
CA PRO A 300 15.06 -0.28 16.39
C PRO A 300 14.68 0.19 17.80
N PHE A 301 14.48 1.49 17.94
CA PHE A 301 13.98 2.13 19.14
C PHE A 301 12.55 2.60 18.89
N ARG A 302 11.62 2.23 19.77
CA ARG A 302 10.20 2.56 19.62
C ARG A 302 9.69 3.34 20.81
N GLN A 303 8.86 4.33 20.51
CA GLN A 303 8.10 5.08 21.49
C GLN A 303 6.70 5.28 20.93
N LEU A 304 5.75 5.69 21.77
CA LEU A 304 4.42 6.04 21.30
C LEU A 304 3.84 7.22 22.07
N ALA A 305 3.00 7.98 21.40
CA ALA A 305 2.19 9.05 21.97
C ALA A 305 0.72 8.82 21.66
N VAL A 306 -0.13 9.01 22.66
CA VAL A 306 -1.60 8.91 22.54
C VAL A 306 -2.20 10.30 22.70
N TYR A 307 -2.77 10.82 21.62
CA TYR A 307 -3.45 12.11 21.56
C TYR A 307 -4.98 11.93 21.59
N SER A 308 -5.67 12.76 22.37
CA SER A 308 -7.12 12.98 22.25
C SER A 308 -7.52 14.30 22.88
N GLN A 309 -8.54 14.96 22.33
CA GLN A 309 -9.21 16.09 23.00
C GLN A 309 -10.08 15.65 24.18
N GLN A 310 -10.42 14.36 24.27
CA GLN A 310 -11.25 13.79 25.33
C GLN A 310 -10.38 12.99 26.30
N ALA A 311 -10.10 13.57 27.48
CA ALA A 311 -9.21 12.99 28.47
C ALA A 311 -9.58 11.55 28.87
N GLU A 312 -10.88 11.25 28.98
CA GLU A 312 -11.38 9.90 29.29
C GLU A 312 -11.06 8.88 28.19
N ARG A 313 -11.17 9.27 26.92
CA ARG A 313 -10.85 8.38 25.78
C ARG A 313 -9.35 8.14 25.68
N GLN A 314 -8.55 9.19 25.86
CA GLN A 314 -7.09 9.06 25.97
C GLN A 314 -6.72 8.06 27.06
N ALA A 315 -7.23 8.27 28.28
CA ALA A 315 -6.92 7.44 29.43
C ALA A 315 -7.34 5.98 29.23
N ALA A 316 -8.51 5.74 28.63
CA ALA A 316 -9.00 4.39 28.36
C ALA A 316 -8.14 3.64 27.33
N VAL A 317 -7.74 4.29 26.23
CA VAL A 317 -6.83 3.68 25.24
C VAL A 317 -5.45 3.43 25.85
N CYS A 318 -4.91 4.38 26.59
CA CYS A 318 -3.65 4.22 27.32
C CYS A 318 -3.68 3.01 28.26
N GLN A 319 -4.74 2.86 29.05
CA GLN A 319 -4.90 1.74 29.96
C GLN A 319 -4.98 0.39 29.22
N ALA A 320 -5.64 0.35 28.06
CA ALA A 320 -5.66 -0.87 27.24
C ALA A 320 -4.27 -1.24 26.71
N LEU A 321 -3.49 -0.26 26.26
CA LEU A 321 -2.11 -0.46 25.79
C LEU A 321 -1.18 -0.91 26.94
N GLU A 322 -1.30 -0.31 28.11
CA GLU A 322 -0.52 -0.64 29.31
C GLU A 322 -0.82 -2.05 29.84
N ARG A 323 -2.07 -2.50 29.75
CA ARG A 323 -2.51 -3.81 30.25
C ARG A 323 -2.35 -4.95 29.26
N SER A 324 -2.03 -4.66 28.00
CA SER A 324 -1.86 -5.70 27.00
C SER A 324 -0.77 -6.69 27.41
N SER A 325 -1.08 -7.99 27.34
CA SER A 325 -0.13 -9.09 27.58
C SER A 325 0.22 -9.86 26.30
N SER A 326 -0.48 -9.62 25.20
CA SER A 326 -0.36 -10.42 23.97
C SER A 326 -0.42 -9.54 22.70
N PRO A 327 0.69 -8.88 22.33
CA PRO A 327 1.96 -8.84 23.07
C PRO A 327 1.95 -7.79 24.20
N SER A 328 2.76 -8.01 25.23
CA SER A 328 3.13 -6.94 26.14
C SER A 328 3.95 -5.89 25.41
N LEU A 329 3.59 -4.61 25.58
CA LEU A 329 4.31 -3.49 25.00
C LEU A 329 5.44 -2.97 25.91
N SER A 330 5.46 -3.37 27.18
CA SER A 330 6.41 -2.91 28.21
C SER A 330 6.55 -1.38 28.24
N LEU A 331 5.41 -0.69 28.41
CA LEU A 331 5.36 0.76 28.36
C LEU A 331 5.86 1.39 29.66
N SER A 332 6.75 2.38 29.53
CA SER A 332 7.13 3.27 30.63
C SER A 332 6.80 4.71 30.27
N ARG A 333 6.18 5.44 31.19
CA ARG A 333 5.66 6.79 30.95
C ARG A 333 6.80 7.79 30.74
N LEU A 334 6.62 8.69 29.78
CA LEU A 334 7.50 9.83 29.53
C LEU A 334 6.79 11.14 29.84
N GLU A 335 7.57 12.19 30.04
CA GLU A 335 7.05 13.55 30.09
C GLU A 335 6.48 13.94 28.72
N SER A 336 5.37 14.68 28.73
CA SER A 336 4.73 15.19 27.53
C SER A 336 4.59 16.70 27.66
N PRO A 337 4.82 17.47 26.58
CA PRO A 337 4.74 18.93 26.62
C PRO A 337 3.31 19.45 26.79
N CYS A 338 2.29 18.62 26.52
CA CYS A 338 0.88 19.02 26.57
C CYS A 338 0.00 17.93 27.21
N PRO A 339 -1.05 18.30 27.97
CA PRO A 339 -1.89 17.35 28.72
C PRO A 339 -2.75 16.44 27.81
N THR A 340 -3.03 16.89 26.58
CA THR A 340 -3.80 16.14 25.56
C THR A 340 -2.99 15.00 24.94
N ILE A 341 -1.69 14.89 25.25
CA ILE A 341 -0.80 13.82 24.80
C ILE A 341 -0.28 13.02 25.99
N ARG A 342 -0.32 11.69 25.86
CA ARG A 342 0.37 10.79 26.78
C ARG A 342 1.47 10.03 26.05
N ALA A 343 2.72 10.22 26.48
CA ALA A 343 3.91 9.67 25.85
C ALA A 343 4.48 8.47 26.63
N TYR A 344 5.06 7.52 25.90
CA TYR A 344 5.64 6.31 26.45
C TYR A 344 6.91 5.91 25.70
N HIS A 345 7.88 5.40 26.45
CA HIS A 345 8.91 4.52 25.91
C HIS A 345 8.32 3.11 25.80
N GLN A 346 8.57 2.44 24.66
CA GLN A 346 8.05 1.10 24.38
C GLN A 346 9.18 0.08 24.48
N GLY A 347 9.27 -0.64 25.60
CA GLY A 347 10.32 -1.62 25.83
C GLY A 347 10.28 -2.81 24.88
N ASN A 348 9.10 -3.20 24.40
CA ASN A 348 8.99 -4.22 23.35
C ASN A 348 9.18 -3.58 21.96
N THR A 349 10.43 -3.47 21.51
CA THR A 349 10.79 -2.84 20.23
C THR A 349 10.36 -3.64 19.00
N THR A 350 9.95 -4.91 19.14
CA THR A 350 9.42 -5.73 18.04
C THR A 350 7.94 -5.44 17.74
N ALA A 351 7.21 -4.91 18.73
CA ALA A 351 5.78 -4.62 18.60
C ALA A 351 5.51 -3.37 17.74
N SER A 352 5.44 -3.54 16.43
CA SER A 352 5.06 -2.47 15.49
C SER A 352 3.57 -2.12 15.54
N ARG A 353 3.13 -1.16 14.72
CA ARG A 353 1.70 -0.86 14.48
C ARG A 353 0.87 -2.13 14.23
N LYS A 354 1.40 -3.11 13.50
CA LYS A 354 0.69 -4.38 13.23
C LYS A 354 0.36 -5.17 14.51
N LYS A 355 1.20 -5.04 15.55
CA LYS A 355 0.98 -5.68 16.86
C LYS A 355 0.11 -4.83 17.79
N VAL A 356 0.15 -3.51 17.66
CA VAL A 356 -0.73 -2.59 18.41
C VAL A 356 -2.17 -2.59 17.88
N LEU A 357 -2.35 -2.79 16.58
CA LEU A 357 -3.67 -2.77 15.93
C LEU A 357 -4.66 -3.79 16.56
N PRO A 358 -4.31 -5.08 16.78
CA PRO A 358 -5.18 -6.01 17.50
C PRO A 358 -5.52 -5.58 18.94
N ILE A 359 -4.58 -4.98 19.68
CA ILE A 359 -4.82 -4.48 21.05
C ILE A 359 -5.94 -3.42 21.03
N VAL A 360 -5.86 -2.49 20.08
CA VAL A 360 -6.87 -1.44 19.90
C VAL A 360 -8.20 -2.04 19.42
N GLN A 361 -8.16 -3.03 18.54
CA GLN A 361 -9.36 -3.73 18.07
C GLN A 361 -10.10 -4.42 19.22
N ASP A 362 -9.38 -5.10 20.10
CA ASP A 362 -9.97 -5.78 21.26
C ASP A 362 -10.51 -4.78 22.29
N PHE A 363 -9.82 -3.66 22.52
CA PHE A 363 -10.33 -2.54 23.31
C PHE A 363 -11.69 -2.02 22.79
N LEU A 364 -11.79 -1.79 21.48
CA LEU A 364 -13.02 -1.32 20.85
C LEU A 364 -14.16 -2.35 20.96
N ARG A 365 -13.85 -3.64 20.83
CA ARG A 365 -14.82 -4.74 21.02
C ARG A 365 -15.33 -4.84 22.46
N GLN A 366 -14.45 -4.73 23.46
CA GLN A 366 -14.83 -4.84 24.88
C GLN A 366 -15.76 -3.71 25.32
N ARG A 367 -15.59 -2.49 24.79
CA ARG A 367 -16.52 -1.37 25.03
C ARG A 367 -17.88 -1.58 24.37
N ALA A 368 -17.96 -2.31 23.27
CA ALA A 368 -19.23 -2.65 22.62
C ALA A 368 -20.05 -3.69 23.42
N GLY A 369 -19.41 -4.47 24.30
CA GLY A 369 -20.04 -5.52 25.11
C GLY A 369 -20.48 -5.12 26.53
N HIS A 370 -20.14 -3.91 27.01
CA HIS A 370 -20.52 -3.44 28.35
C HIS A 370 -21.80 -2.60 28.31
N HIS A 371 -22.96 -3.25 28.29
CA HIS A 371 -24.18 -2.69 28.89
C HIS A 371 -24.37 -3.33 30.28
N PRO A 372 -24.62 -2.54 31.35
CA PRO A 372 -25.18 -3.12 32.57
C PRO A 372 -26.58 -3.58 32.23
N ALA A 373 -26.86 -4.88 32.38
CA ALA A 373 -28.23 -5.37 32.39
C ALA A 373 -28.96 -4.63 33.53
N GLY A 374 -29.88 -3.73 33.19
CA GLY A 374 -30.81 -3.15 34.15
C GLY A 374 -31.65 -4.26 34.79
N PRO A 375 -32.09 -4.11 36.05
CA PRO A 375 -32.79 -5.17 36.75
C PRO A 375 -34.16 -5.38 36.09
N SER A 376 -34.36 -6.54 35.46
CA SER A 376 -35.68 -6.97 35.02
C SER A 376 -36.51 -7.38 36.25
N MET A 377 -37.30 -6.45 36.76
CA MET A 377 -38.42 -6.77 37.63
C MET A 377 -39.50 -7.48 36.79
N GLN A 378 -39.77 -8.74 37.12
CA GLN A 378 -41.01 -9.42 36.72
C GLN A 378 -42.17 -8.95 37.61
N PRO A 379 -43.39 -8.96 37.06
CA PRO A 379 -44.55 -9.40 37.82
C PRO A 379 -45.26 -10.56 37.11
N ASP A 380 -45.46 -11.65 37.85
CA ASP A 380 -46.41 -12.72 37.54
C ASP A 380 -47.86 -12.25 37.76
N LEU A 381 -48.81 -12.80 37.00
CA LEU A 381 -49.86 -13.71 37.50
C LEU A 381 -50.96 -14.05 36.47
N SER A 382 -51.11 -15.37 36.25
CA SER A 382 -52.36 -16.17 36.23
C SER A 382 -53.29 -16.22 35.00
N GLY A 383 -53.65 -17.47 34.62
CA GLY A 383 -54.84 -17.80 33.82
C GLY A 383 -54.82 -19.16 33.12
N CYS A 384 -55.40 -20.19 33.76
CA CYS A 384 -55.68 -21.58 33.30
C CYS A 384 -56.22 -21.70 31.85
N GLY A 385 -55.93 -22.71 31.01
CA GLY A 385 -56.15 -24.16 31.15
C GLY A 385 -56.47 -24.77 29.75
N PRO A 386 -56.50 -26.12 29.57
CA PRO A 386 -56.10 -26.84 28.33
C PRO A 386 -57.33 -27.52 27.63
N PRO A 387 -57.29 -28.63 26.81
CA PRO A 387 -56.18 -29.50 26.36
C PRO A 387 -56.25 -30.17 24.94
N THR A 388 -55.17 -30.90 24.64
CA THR A 388 -55.05 -32.24 23.98
C THR A 388 -55.33 -32.52 22.49
N ARG A 389 -54.35 -33.27 21.94
CA ARG A 389 -54.30 -34.03 20.68
C ARG A 389 -55.21 -35.26 20.66
N VAL A 390 -55.65 -35.65 19.46
CA VAL A 390 -56.07 -37.00 19.09
C VAL A 390 -55.54 -37.28 17.66
N ASP A 391 -54.72 -38.32 17.50
CA ASP A 391 -54.29 -38.96 16.23
C ASP A 391 -55.36 -39.98 15.77
N PRO A 392 -55.23 -40.78 14.67
CA PRO A 392 -54.48 -40.67 13.40
C PRO A 392 -55.37 -41.07 12.17
N GLN A 393 -54.72 -41.29 11.02
CA GLN A 393 -55.05 -42.22 9.91
C GLN A 393 -55.48 -41.60 8.57
N GLY A 394 -54.89 -42.11 7.49
CA GLY A 394 -55.40 -41.95 6.13
C GLY A 394 -54.33 -41.94 5.06
N ALA A 395 -53.92 -43.13 4.62
CA ALA A 395 -53.02 -43.35 3.48
C ALA A 395 -53.59 -42.81 2.16
N GLY A 396 -52.72 -42.54 1.17
CA GLY A 396 -53.18 -42.47 -0.22
C GLY A 396 -52.34 -41.62 -1.16
N SER A 397 -51.37 -42.27 -1.80
CA SER A 397 -50.59 -41.80 -2.95
C SER A 397 -51.43 -41.23 -4.10
N ARG A 398 -50.87 -40.24 -4.81
CA ARG A 398 -50.75 -40.11 -6.29
C ARG A 398 -50.79 -38.63 -6.72
N GLY A 399 -49.75 -38.15 -7.40
CA GLY A 399 -49.84 -36.96 -8.28
C GLY A 399 -50.56 -37.31 -9.59
N PRO A 400 -50.36 -36.58 -10.71
CA PRO A 400 -49.67 -35.30 -10.88
C PRO A 400 -50.49 -34.27 -11.72
N ASP A 401 -49.83 -33.16 -12.02
CA ASP A 401 -49.91 -32.37 -13.26
C ASP A 401 -51.06 -31.37 -13.56
N ARG A 402 -50.58 -30.14 -13.81
CA ARG A 402 -50.91 -29.21 -14.89
C ARG A 402 -52.28 -28.52 -14.90
N ASN A 403 -52.26 -27.19 -14.78
CA ASN A 403 -52.53 -26.24 -15.88
C ASN A 403 -52.59 -24.79 -15.35
N VAL A 404 -51.87 -23.83 -15.96
CA VAL A 404 -52.38 -22.78 -16.89
C VAL A 404 -53.41 -21.86 -16.21
N ALA A 405 -53.41 -20.53 -16.27
CA ALA A 405 -52.50 -19.43 -16.62
C ALA A 405 -53.32 -18.14 -16.32
N VAL A 406 -52.70 -16.97 -16.51
CA VAL A 406 -53.36 -15.72 -16.95
C VAL A 406 -53.88 -14.70 -15.88
N ASN A 407 -53.27 -13.49 -15.97
CA ASN A 407 -53.76 -12.10 -15.79
C ASN A 407 -53.77 -11.35 -14.42
N ASN A 408 -52.78 -10.42 -14.31
CA ASN A 408 -52.73 -9.01 -13.85
C ASN A 408 -54.05 -8.26 -13.45
N PRO A 409 -54.00 -7.01 -12.89
CA PRO A 409 -53.17 -6.32 -11.87
C PRO A 409 -54.08 -5.64 -10.77
N PRO A 410 -53.62 -4.83 -9.75
CA PRO A 410 -53.34 -3.37 -9.93
C PRO A 410 -52.32 -2.71 -8.94
N LYS A 411 -51.87 -1.48 -9.28
CA LYS A 411 -51.14 -0.44 -8.49
C LYS A 411 -52.06 0.27 -7.46
N PRO A 412 -51.67 1.32 -6.67
CA PRO A 412 -50.39 1.78 -6.06
C PRO A 412 -50.52 2.23 -4.56
N HIS A 413 -49.46 2.88 -4.01
CA HIS A 413 -49.30 3.62 -2.72
C HIS A 413 -48.69 2.80 -1.56
N ARG A 414 -47.72 3.28 -0.75
CA ARG A 414 -47.26 4.66 -0.43
C ARG A 414 -45.84 4.60 0.19
N LEU A 415 -45.14 5.73 0.10
CA LEU A 415 -43.83 6.04 0.67
C LEU A 415 -43.74 5.80 2.20
N GLY A 416 -42.60 5.25 2.62
CA GLY A 416 -42.06 5.26 3.98
C GLY A 416 -40.54 5.24 3.87
N GLU A 417 -39.88 6.10 4.64
CA GLU A 417 -38.48 6.49 4.51
C GLU A 417 -37.50 5.34 4.78
N ASP A 418 -36.75 4.92 3.77
CA ASP A 418 -35.54 4.12 3.95
C ASP A 418 -34.34 5.06 4.08
N VAL A 419 -33.86 5.21 5.32
CA VAL A 419 -32.54 5.77 5.60
C VAL A 419 -31.52 4.78 5.09
N ALA A 420 -30.93 5.10 3.94
CA ALA A 420 -29.87 4.32 3.33
C ALA A 420 -28.68 4.20 4.30
N ASP A 421 -28.35 2.95 4.64
CA ASP A 421 -27.10 2.56 5.28
C ASP A 421 -25.98 2.79 4.24
N ASP A 422 -25.28 3.92 4.35
CA ASP A 422 -24.11 4.23 3.53
C ASP A 422 -22.90 3.44 4.05
N ASP A 423 -22.95 2.12 3.87
CA ASP A 423 -21.81 1.23 4.01
C ASP A 423 -20.87 1.47 2.82
N THR A 424 -20.08 2.53 2.90
CA THR A 424 -18.94 2.73 2.00
C THR A 424 -17.84 1.73 2.39
N PRO A 425 -17.51 0.72 1.55
CA PRO A 425 -16.41 -0.18 1.86
C PRO A 425 -15.12 0.61 1.70
N LEU A 426 -14.42 0.85 2.81
CA LEU A 426 -13.07 1.42 2.80
C LEU A 426 -12.18 0.58 1.86
N PRO A 427 -11.37 1.22 1.01
CA PRO A 427 -10.48 0.48 0.13
C PRO A 427 -9.51 -0.38 0.94
N PRO A 428 -9.18 -1.59 0.47
CA PRO A 428 -8.23 -2.45 1.15
C PRO A 428 -6.90 -1.70 1.30
N THR A 429 -6.23 -1.93 2.43
CA THR A 429 -4.88 -1.41 2.61
C THR A 429 -3.98 -2.03 1.55
N PRO A 430 -3.10 -1.25 0.90
CA PRO A 430 -2.15 -1.83 -0.03
C PRO A 430 -1.33 -2.93 0.64
N VAL A 431 -1.51 -4.14 0.13
CA VAL A 431 -0.83 -5.35 0.58
C VAL A 431 0.54 -5.41 -0.07
N ASN A 432 1.49 -4.62 0.44
CA ASN A 432 2.90 -4.98 0.31
C ASN A 432 3.17 -6.10 1.31
N SER A 433 2.72 -7.31 0.95
CA SER A 433 2.89 -8.52 1.74
C SER A 433 3.21 -9.71 0.84
N LEU A 434 4.33 -9.60 0.12
CA LEU A 434 5.26 -10.71 0.03
C LEU A 434 6.46 -10.34 0.92
N VAL A 435 6.22 -10.39 2.23
CA VAL A 435 7.07 -10.82 3.36
C VAL A 435 6.29 -10.43 4.62
N ASP A 436 5.95 -11.43 5.44
CA ASP A 436 5.20 -11.31 6.71
C ASP A 436 5.90 -10.48 7.81
N GLU A 437 7.06 -9.89 7.51
CA GLU A 437 7.90 -9.13 8.43
C GLU A 437 8.10 -7.71 7.88
N CYS A 438 7.92 -6.72 8.75
CA CYS A 438 8.40 -5.37 8.46
C CYS A 438 9.92 -5.45 8.21
N PRO A 439 10.48 -4.84 7.15
CA PRO A 439 11.94 -4.86 6.90
C PRO A 439 12.79 -4.24 8.02
N LEU A 440 12.15 -3.69 9.06
CA LEU A 440 12.77 -3.11 10.25
C LEU A 440 12.61 -3.99 11.50
N HIS A 441 12.00 -5.17 11.38
CA HIS A 441 11.75 -6.06 12.52
C HIS A 441 13.06 -6.60 13.11
N GLN A 442 14.12 -6.69 12.31
CA GLN A 442 15.45 -7.17 12.71
C GLN A 442 16.55 -6.09 12.61
N GLY A 443 16.18 -4.81 12.42
CA GLY A 443 17.14 -3.73 12.12
C GLY A 443 17.54 -3.66 10.64
N LEU A 444 18.43 -2.72 10.29
CA LEU A 444 19.05 -2.68 8.97
C LEU A 444 20.09 -3.82 8.84
N PRO A 445 20.34 -4.38 7.65
CA PRO A 445 21.35 -5.42 7.46
C PRO A 445 22.70 -4.99 8.07
N GLN A 446 23.23 -5.79 9.00
CA GLN A 446 24.51 -5.50 9.64
C GLN A 446 25.65 -5.84 8.68
N VAL A 447 26.26 -4.83 8.08
CA VAL A 447 27.57 -4.99 7.45
C VAL A 447 28.62 -4.82 8.55
N LEU A 448 29.05 -5.93 9.15
CA LEU A 448 30.10 -5.93 10.17
C LEU A 448 31.43 -5.42 9.56
N PRO A 449 32.14 -4.48 10.21
CA PRO A 449 33.46 -4.04 9.75
C PRO A 449 34.45 -5.19 9.58
N GLU A 450 34.37 -6.24 10.41
CA GLU A 450 35.21 -7.44 10.24
C GLU A 450 34.90 -8.19 8.93
N ALA A 451 33.64 -8.24 8.51
CA ALA A 451 33.24 -8.89 7.25
C ALA A 451 33.70 -8.09 6.01
N ILE A 452 33.82 -6.77 6.12
CA ILE A 452 34.46 -5.93 5.10
C ILE A 452 35.96 -6.18 5.09
N PHE A 453 36.61 -6.22 6.25
CA PHE A 453 38.05 -6.44 6.36
C PHE A 453 38.45 -7.82 5.83
N GLU A 454 37.68 -8.87 6.13
CA GLU A 454 37.91 -10.23 5.64
C GLU A 454 37.70 -10.32 4.12
N LYS A 455 36.68 -9.64 3.56
CA LYS A 455 36.47 -9.57 2.10
C LYS A 455 37.57 -8.80 1.39
N VAL A 456 38.04 -7.67 1.94
CA VAL A 456 39.15 -6.89 1.37
C VAL A 456 40.46 -7.67 1.43
N THR A 457 40.69 -8.40 2.53
CA THR A 457 41.87 -9.26 2.69
C THR A 457 41.85 -10.42 1.68
N ARG A 458 40.69 -11.06 1.47
CA ARG A 458 40.53 -12.11 0.44
C ARG A 458 40.79 -11.60 -0.98
N ILE A 459 40.28 -10.41 -1.32
CA ILE A 459 40.51 -9.80 -2.64
C ILE A 459 42.00 -9.45 -2.84
N ALA A 460 42.70 -9.04 -1.78
CA ALA A 460 44.14 -8.75 -1.83
C ALA A 460 44.97 -10.04 -1.99
N THR A 461 44.62 -11.13 -1.32
CA THR A 461 45.30 -12.43 -1.48
C THR A 461 45.03 -13.08 -2.84
N ASP A 462 43.80 -13.00 -3.36
CA ASP A 462 43.46 -13.56 -4.68
C ASP A 462 44.15 -12.79 -5.82
N ARG A 463 44.32 -11.47 -5.70
CA ARG A 463 45.12 -10.69 -6.65
C ARG A 463 46.62 -11.00 -6.58
N SER A 464 47.14 -11.33 -5.39
CA SER A 464 48.56 -11.68 -5.22
C SER A 464 48.89 -13.08 -5.77
N LEU A 465 47.93 -14.01 -5.74
CA LEU A 465 48.07 -15.36 -6.33
C LEU A 465 47.89 -15.35 -7.86
N ALA A 466 47.05 -14.46 -8.40
CA ALA A 466 46.88 -14.31 -9.85
C ALA A 466 48.08 -13.67 -10.57
N HIS A 467 48.98 -13.00 -9.84
CA HIS A 467 50.19 -12.37 -10.41
C HIS A 467 51.47 -13.22 -10.32
N GLN A 468 51.39 -14.47 -9.84
CA GLN A 468 52.49 -15.41 -9.90
C GLN A 468 52.13 -16.58 -10.82
N SER A 469 52.26 -16.37 -12.14
CA SER A 469 52.45 -17.48 -13.09
C SER A 469 53.90 -17.49 -13.59
N PRO A 470 54.54 -18.67 -13.71
CA PRO A 470 55.98 -18.76 -13.95
C PRO A 470 56.32 -18.51 -15.43
N GLU A 471 57.37 -17.72 -15.67
CA GLU A 471 57.99 -17.56 -16.97
C GLU A 471 58.50 -18.90 -17.52
N LYS A 472 58.24 -19.14 -18.80
CA LYS A 472 58.73 -20.27 -19.59
C LYS A 472 60.26 -20.27 -19.65
N LYS A 473 60.87 -21.40 -19.31
CA LYS A 473 62.07 -21.92 -19.97
C LYS A 473 61.75 -23.29 -20.56
#